data_AF-A0A4P9YDG2-F1
#
_entry.id   AF-A0A4P9YDG2-F1
#
_cell.length_a   1.000
_cell.length_b   1.000
_cell.length_c   1.000
_cell.angle_alpha   90.00
_cell.angle_beta   90.00
_cell.angle_gamma   90.00
#
_symmetry.space_group_name_H-M   'P 1'
#
loop_
_entity.id
_entity.type
_entity.pdbx_description
1 polymer ?
#
loop_
_entity_poly.entity_id
_entity_poly.type
_entity_poly.pdbx_seq_one_letter_code
_entity_poly.pdbx_strand_id
1 'polypeptide(L)'
;MVLISSESAIQILSDRIQSLYTENDTKLVAAEISHMVQVDIIEEKDISILEFIRKSVAQNDDAATRGVLLEVLQYVLVEHEKFVGSEYDILLKDLSVYLFTVDKDSKVKKAALDLVQTLLVMRREDGSVEERLGVNALFERFVLEYVRQQTNLRPAVKGAILCLLGTIVGIHFQHIKDEKKIVQFVKMAMQVVYFEVFETKKKTELMLLAGALKGMNEFLKVKESSRFIESVNDLVKKLYLCVKATMKPPENLKRYDVCRESLSLFMNIVNLFEEFLVKDYRNCYGLLLETSQHNNKDIE
;
A
#
# COMPACT_ATOMS: atom_id res chain seq x y z
N MET A 1 12.19 31.51 -26.08
CA MET A 1 11.90 30.16 -25.56
C MET A 1 12.41 29.15 -26.55
N VAL A 2 13.37 28.33 -26.14
CA VAL A 2 13.88 27.24 -26.98
C VAL A 2 12.95 26.05 -26.72
N LEU A 3 12.21 25.64 -27.76
CA LEU A 3 11.43 24.41 -27.75
C LEU A 3 12.42 23.25 -27.70
N ILE A 4 12.56 22.63 -26.53
CA ILE A 4 13.30 21.38 -26.38
C ILE A 4 12.41 20.30 -26.97
N SER A 5 12.88 19.55 -27.96
CA SER A 5 12.10 18.44 -28.53
C SER A 5 11.85 17.37 -27.46
N SER A 6 10.72 16.67 -27.55
CA SER A 6 10.33 15.61 -26.61
C SER A 6 11.41 14.53 -26.42
N GLU A 7 12.14 14.17 -27.48
CA GLU A 7 13.30 13.26 -27.41
C GLU A 7 14.46 13.80 -26.57
N SER A 8 14.69 15.11 -26.60
CA SER A 8 15.74 15.77 -25.83
C SER A 8 15.37 15.85 -24.34
N ALA A 9 14.11 16.11 -24.02
CA ALA A 9 13.59 16.08 -22.64
C ALA A 9 13.67 14.67 -22.03
N ILE A 10 13.37 13.65 -22.84
CA ILE A 10 13.47 12.22 -22.48
C ILE A 10 14.92 11.83 -22.12
N GLN A 11 15.89 12.21 -22.94
CA GLN A 11 17.30 11.91 -22.67
C GLN A 11 17.79 12.65 -21.42
N ILE A 12 17.38 13.92 -21.24
CA ILE A 12 17.72 14.71 -20.05
C ILE A 12 17.15 14.06 -18.78
N LEU A 13 15.89 13.61 -18.78
CA LEU A 13 15.26 12.94 -17.66
C LEU A 13 15.91 11.59 -17.34
N SER A 14 16.21 10.78 -18.36
CA SER A 14 16.91 9.49 -18.19
C SER A 14 18.31 9.67 -17.58
N ASP A 15 19.10 10.61 -18.14
CA ASP A 15 20.44 10.93 -17.64
C ASP A 15 20.40 11.52 -16.22
N ARG A 16 19.38 12.32 -15.89
CA ARG A 16 19.20 12.89 -14.54
C ARG A 16 18.80 11.82 -13.53
N ILE A 17 17.82 10.96 -13.86
CA ILE A 17 17.38 9.83 -13.02
C ILE A 17 18.57 8.90 -12.74
N GLN A 18 19.39 8.60 -13.75
CA GLN A 18 20.61 7.81 -13.57
C GLN A 18 21.67 8.52 -12.71
N SER A 19 21.87 9.83 -12.89
CA SER A 19 22.82 10.60 -12.06
C SER A 19 22.39 10.64 -10.58
N LEU A 20 21.10 10.82 -10.32
CA LEU A 20 20.54 10.92 -8.97
C LEU A 20 20.41 9.55 -8.28
N TYR A 21 20.45 8.46 -9.05
CA TYR A 21 20.58 7.09 -8.55
C TYR A 21 21.85 6.89 -7.70
N THR A 22 22.88 7.73 -7.91
CA THR A 22 24.13 7.67 -7.14
C THR A 22 24.10 8.40 -5.80
N GLU A 23 23.14 9.31 -5.57
CA GLU A 23 23.10 10.18 -4.38
C GLU A 23 22.07 9.77 -3.30
N ASN A 24 21.20 8.78 -3.57
CA ASN A 24 20.31 8.15 -2.58
C ASN A 24 19.27 9.07 -1.92
N ASP A 25 18.87 10.17 -2.57
CA ASP A 25 17.82 11.08 -2.04
C ASP A 25 16.58 11.13 -2.92
N THR A 26 15.72 10.11 -2.80
CA THR A 26 14.49 9.95 -3.58
C THR A 26 13.50 11.10 -3.43
N LYS A 27 13.57 11.88 -2.34
CA LYS A 27 12.66 13.02 -2.09
C LYS A 27 13.04 14.25 -2.91
N LEU A 28 14.34 14.51 -3.07
CA LEU A 28 14.83 15.58 -3.93
C LEU A 28 14.52 15.29 -5.40
N VAL A 29 14.71 14.03 -5.81
CA VAL A 29 14.35 13.53 -7.15
C VAL A 29 12.86 13.70 -7.45
N ALA A 30 12.00 13.32 -6.50
CA ALA A 30 10.55 13.45 -6.66
C ALA A 30 10.11 14.92 -6.75
N ALA A 31 10.72 15.82 -5.98
CA ALA A 31 10.42 17.25 -6.01
C ALA A 31 10.88 17.93 -7.31
N GLU A 32 12.08 17.60 -7.81
CA GLU A 32 12.60 18.14 -9.08
C GLU A 32 11.82 17.61 -10.28
N ILE A 33 11.54 16.29 -10.33
CA ILE A 33 10.70 15.72 -11.38
C ILE A 33 9.28 16.27 -11.29
N SER A 34 8.73 16.47 -10.10
CA SER A 34 7.44 17.13 -9.93
C SER A 34 7.42 18.55 -10.50
N HIS A 35 8.52 19.30 -10.37
CA HIS A 35 8.64 20.63 -10.98
C HIS A 35 8.74 20.55 -12.51
N MET A 36 9.41 19.52 -13.05
CA MET A 36 9.49 19.29 -14.51
C MET A 36 8.16 18.79 -15.09
N VAL A 37 7.46 17.91 -14.37
CA VAL A 37 6.11 17.41 -14.68
C VAL A 37 5.11 18.56 -14.69
N GLN A 38 5.23 19.54 -13.80
CA GLN A 38 4.45 20.77 -13.89
C GLN A 38 4.71 21.52 -15.21
N VAL A 39 5.95 21.62 -15.68
CA VAL A 39 6.26 22.35 -16.93
C VAL A 39 5.76 21.60 -18.17
N ASP A 40 5.99 20.29 -18.28
CA ASP A 40 5.60 19.51 -19.47
C ASP A 40 4.08 19.27 -19.56
N ILE A 41 3.37 19.09 -18.44
CA ILE A 41 1.90 18.91 -18.42
C ILE A 41 1.16 20.24 -18.69
N ILE A 42 1.79 21.39 -18.42
CA ILE A 42 1.19 22.72 -18.67
C ILE A 42 1.22 23.10 -20.15
N GLU A 43 2.11 22.55 -20.98
CA GLU A 43 2.33 23.05 -22.36
C GLU A 43 1.86 22.14 -23.50
N GLU A 44 1.72 20.81 -23.34
CA GLU A 44 1.17 19.96 -24.43
C GLU A 44 0.22 18.86 -23.95
N LYS A 45 -0.87 18.66 -24.71
CA LYS A 45 -1.90 17.64 -24.48
C LYS A 45 -1.47 16.19 -24.75
N ASP A 46 -0.21 15.93 -25.09
CA ASP A 46 0.20 14.66 -25.67
C ASP A 46 1.25 13.92 -24.84
N ILE A 47 0.80 12.96 -24.03
CA ILE A 47 1.30 11.57 -23.99
C ILE A 47 2.80 11.31 -23.67
N SER A 48 3.66 12.30 -23.45
CA SER A 48 5.13 12.11 -23.47
C SER A 48 5.73 11.39 -22.26
N ILE A 49 5.33 11.73 -21.02
CA ILE A 49 5.89 11.13 -19.80
C ILE A 49 5.41 9.69 -19.61
N LEU A 50 4.16 9.37 -19.94
CA LEU A 50 3.66 7.99 -19.82
C LEU A 50 4.19 7.10 -20.94
N GLU A 51 4.36 7.62 -22.15
CA GLU A 51 5.04 6.91 -23.24
C GLU A 51 6.53 6.71 -22.90
N PHE A 52 7.18 7.69 -22.28
CA PHE A 52 8.52 7.54 -21.69
C PHE A 52 8.52 6.44 -20.65
N ILE A 53 7.63 6.48 -19.66
CA ILE A 53 7.55 5.48 -18.59
C ILE A 53 7.29 4.09 -19.15
N ARG A 54 6.37 3.97 -20.10
CA ARG A 54 6.07 2.71 -20.79
C ARG A 54 7.27 2.21 -21.59
N LYS A 55 8.00 3.11 -22.27
CA LYS A 55 9.22 2.77 -23.04
C LYS A 55 10.38 2.40 -22.13
N SER A 56 10.68 3.17 -21.09
CA SER A 56 11.69 2.88 -20.06
C SER A 56 11.41 1.55 -19.35
N VAL A 57 10.15 1.30 -19.01
CA VAL A 57 9.71 0.01 -18.46
C VAL A 57 9.90 -1.14 -19.46
N ALA A 58 9.64 -0.91 -20.75
CA ALA A 58 9.76 -1.91 -21.81
C ALA A 58 11.21 -2.13 -22.32
N GLN A 59 12.12 -1.17 -22.16
CA GLN A 59 13.47 -1.17 -22.75
C GLN A 59 14.55 -1.91 -21.94
N ASN A 60 14.19 -2.82 -21.02
CA ASN A 60 15.16 -3.51 -20.14
C ASN A 60 16.00 -2.55 -19.29
N ASP A 61 15.45 -1.41 -18.85
CA ASP A 61 16.05 -0.65 -17.75
C ASP A 61 16.20 -1.56 -16.52
N ASP A 62 17.10 -1.25 -15.60
CA ASP A 62 17.20 -2.07 -14.39
C ASP A 62 15.94 -1.96 -13.51
N ALA A 63 15.72 -2.96 -12.64
CA ALA A 63 14.56 -2.97 -11.73
C ALA A 63 14.53 -1.77 -10.77
N ALA A 64 15.70 -1.19 -10.55
CA ALA A 64 15.94 -0.05 -9.72
C ALA A 64 15.28 1.22 -10.28
N THR A 65 15.50 1.50 -11.56
CA THR A 65 14.92 2.62 -12.30
C THR A 65 13.40 2.50 -12.35
N ARG A 66 12.86 1.30 -12.65
CA ARG A 66 11.41 1.07 -12.64
C ARG A 66 10.78 1.31 -11.27
N GLY A 67 11.46 0.92 -10.19
CA GLY A 67 10.99 1.17 -8.83
C GLY A 67 10.88 2.66 -8.51
N VAL A 68 11.95 3.42 -8.77
CA VAL A 68 11.98 4.89 -8.54
C VAL A 68 10.90 5.59 -9.37
N LEU A 69 10.70 5.17 -10.62
CA LEU A 69 9.72 5.77 -11.50
C LEU A 69 8.28 5.63 -10.96
N LEU A 70 7.95 4.47 -10.39
CA LEU A 70 6.67 4.25 -9.72
C LEU A 70 6.51 5.11 -8.47
N GLU A 71 7.58 5.31 -7.69
CA GLU A 71 7.58 6.19 -6.52
C GLU A 71 7.39 7.67 -6.91
N VAL A 72 8.02 8.11 -8.00
CA VAL A 72 7.82 9.45 -8.56
C VAL A 72 6.38 9.65 -9.04
N LEU A 73 5.81 8.67 -9.76
CA LEU A 73 4.41 8.70 -10.16
C LEU A 73 3.46 8.78 -8.95
N GLN A 74 3.76 8.04 -7.90
CA GLN A 74 2.99 8.08 -6.65
C GLN A 74 3.06 9.46 -6.00
N TYR A 75 4.24 10.08 -5.98
CA TYR A 75 4.41 11.44 -5.46
C TYR A 75 3.62 12.47 -6.27
N VAL A 76 3.73 12.42 -7.60
CA VAL A 76 2.97 13.33 -8.49
C VAL A 76 1.47 13.19 -8.27
N LEU A 77 0.97 11.96 -8.14
CA LEU A 77 -0.44 11.71 -7.87
C LEU A 77 -0.92 12.34 -6.55
N VAL A 78 -0.08 12.34 -5.52
CA VAL A 78 -0.39 12.90 -4.19
C VAL A 78 -0.33 14.43 -4.20
N GLU A 79 0.72 15.02 -4.77
CA GLU A 79 0.95 16.47 -4.73
C GLU A 79 0.14 17.22 -5.79
N HIS A 80 -0.18 16.57 -6.91
CA HIS A 80 -0.81 17.17 -8.09
C HIS A 80 -2.15 16.50 -8.40
N GLU A 81 -2.98 16.28 -7.37
CA GLU A 81 -4.27 15.59 -7.47
C GLU A 81 -5.17 16.12 -8.61
N LYS A 82 -5.19 17.45 -8.81
CA LYS A 82 -5.99 18.14 -9.82
C LYS A 82 -5.53 17.92 -11.26
N PHE A 83 -4.31 17.42 -11.45
CA PHE A 83 -3.69 17.27 -12.76
C PHE A 83 -3.88 15.85 -13.33
N VAL A 84 -4.26 14.90 -12.48
CA VAL A 84 -4.46 13.51 -12.89
C VAL A 84 -5.94 13.29 -13.20
N GLY A 85 -6.27 13.24 -14.49
CA GLY A 85 -7.63 13.02 -15.00
C GLY A 85 -7.97 11.54 -15.25
N SER A 86 -9.16 11.32 -15.83
CA SER A 86 -9.74 9.97 -15.98
C SER A 86 -8.89 8.99 -16.79
N GLU A 87 -8.26 9.46 -17.87
CA GLU A 87 -7.39 8.64 -18.73
C GLU A 87 -6.06 8.29 -18.06
N TYR A 88 -5.49 9.21 -17.28
CA TYR A 88 -4.26 8.98 -16.53
C TYR A 88 -4.44 7.93 -15.45
N ASP A 89 -5.55 7.98 -14.72
CA ASP A 89 -5.89 6.98 -13.70
C ASP A 89 -5.93 5.56 -14.29
N ILE A 90 -6.54 5.40 -15.48
CA ILE A 90 -6.58 4.11 -16.20
C ILE A 90 -5.16 3.64 -16.56
N LEU A 91 -4.35 4.52 -17.12
CA LEU A 91 -2.97 4.22 -17.53
C LEU A 91 -2.09 3.83 -16.34
N LEU A 92 -2.14 4.57 -15.23
CA LEU A 92 -1.37 4.28 -14.02
C LEU A 92 -1.75 2.91 -13.43
N LYS A 93 -3.05 2.61 -13.39
CA LYS A 93 -3.56 1.31 -12.97
C LYS A 93 -3.08 0.20 -13.90
N ASP A 94 -3.22 0.34 -15.21
CA ASP A 94 -2.84 -0.71 -16.17
C ASP A 94 -1.32 -0.96 -16.18
N LEU A 95 -0.51 0.10 -16.12
CA LEU A 95 0.94 0.00 -16.00
C LEU A 95 1.35 -0.75 -14.73
N SER A 96 0.78 -0.38 -13.58
CA SER A 96 1.11 -0.99 -12.30
C SER A 96 0.73 -2.47 -12.27
N VAL A 97 -0.46 -2.79 -12.79
CA VAL A 97 -0.95 -4.16 -12.89
C VAL A 97 -0.10 -4.99 -13.86
N TYR A 98 0.33 -4.41 -14.98
CA TYR A 98 1.26 -5.04 -15.92
C TYR A 98 2.60 -5.35 -15.24
N LEU A 99 3.23 -4.35 -14.61
CA LEU A 99 4.50 -4.48 -13.92
C LEU A 99 4.46 -5.51 -12.79
N PHE A 100 3.39 -5.51 -11.99
CA PHE A 100 3.19 -6.53 -10.97
C PHE A 100 3.25 -7.95 -11.55
N THR A 101 2.65 -8.16 -12.72
CA THR A 101 2.56 -9.47 -13.37
C THR A 101 3.85 -9.88 -14.05
N VAL A 102 4.47 -9.00 -14.85
CA VAL A 102 5.61 -9.39 -15.70
C VAL A 102 6.97 -9.24 -15.01
N ASP A 103 7.09 -8.31 -14.05
CA ASP A 103 8.39 -8.06 -13.41
C ASP A 103 8.76 -9.23 -12.49
N LYS A 104 10.07 -9.42 -12.28
CA LYS A 104 10.62 -10.45 -11.38
C LYS A 104 11.06 -9.85 -10.05
N ASP A 105 11.32 -8.55 -10.00
CA ASP A 105 11.81 -7.87 -8.81
C ASP A 105 10.69 -7.52 -7.83
N SER A 106 10.85 -7.94 -6.58
CA SER A 106 9.86 -7.71 -5.53
C SER A 106 9.68 -6.24 -5.13
N LYS A 107 10.70 -5.39 -5.31
CA LYS A 107 10.60 -3.95 -5.03
C LYS A 107 9.72 -3.27 -6.08
N VAL A 108 9.89 -3.61 -7.36
CA VAL A 108 9.02 -3.10 -8.44
C VAL A 108 7.58 -3.54 -8.24
N LYS A 109 7.35 -4.83 -7.95
CA LYS A 109 6.00 -5.33 -7.66
C LYS A 109 5.36 -4.61 -6.47
N LYS A 110 6.13 -4.36 -5.41
CA LYS A 110 5.63 -3.64 -4.23
C LYS A 110 5.28 -2.18 -4.61
N ALA A 111 6.18 -1.46 -5.26
CA ALA A 111 5.95 -0.08 -5.67
C ALA A 111 4.73 0.04 -6.60
N ALA A 112 4.51 -0.93 -7.49
CA ALA A 112 3.34 -0.98 -8.35
C ALA A 112 2.03 -1.15 -7.56
N LEU A 113 2.02 -2.02 -6.54
CA LEU A 113 0.88 -2.17 -5.64
C LEU A 113 0.63 -0.91 -4.82
N ASP A 114 1.69 -0.27 -4.32
CA ASP A 114 1.61 0.97 -3.55
C ASP A 114 1.02 2.11 -4.40
N LEU A 115 1.39 2.21 -5.68
CA LEU A 115 0.82 3.19 -6.62
C LEU A 115 -0.68 2.96 -6.86
N VAL A 116 -1.11 1.71 -7.10
CA VAL A 116 -2.54 1.38 -7.24
C VAL A 116 -3.30 1.68 -5.95
N GLN A 117 -2.71 1.38 -4.79
CA GLN A 117 -3.32 1.69 -3.51
C GLN A 117 -3.52 3.20 -3.35
N THR A 118 -2.49 4.01 -3.60
CA THR A 118 -2.58 5.47 -3.54
C THR A 118 -3.65 6.00 -4.50
N LEU A 119 -3.70 5.49 -5.72
CA LEU A 119 -4.71 5.86 -6.71
C LEU A 119 -6.13 5.62 -6.20
N LEU A 120 -6.40 4.44 -5.62
CA LEU A 120 -7.71 4.12 -5.07
C LEU A 120 -8.09 5.00 -3.88
N VAL A 121 -7.12 5.37 -3.04
CA VAL A 121 -7.35 6.28 -1.89
C VAL A 121 -7.67 7.69 -2.37
N MET A 122 -6.91 8.21 -3.34
CA MET A 122 -7.12 9.55 -3.90
C MET A 122 -8.43 9.67 -4.67
N ARG A 123 -8.99 8.55 -5.15
CA ARG A 123 -10.29 8.50 -5.87
C ARG A 123 -11.44 7.97 -5.03
N ARG A 124 -11.32 7.98 -3.71
CA ARG A 124 -12.35 7.44 -2.80
C ARG A 124 -13.73 8.07 -2.95
N GLU A 125 -13.80 9.35 -3.34
CA GLU A 125 -15.06 10.11 -3.45
C GLU A 125 -15.61 10.15 -4.89
N ASP A 126 -14.90 9.55 -5.85
CA ASP A 126 -15.29 9.57 -7.25
C ASP A 126 -16.26 8.43 -7.57
N GLY A 127 -17.51 8.78 -7.91
CA GLY A 127 -18.54 7.81 -8.29
C GLY A 127 -18.25 7.02 -9.57
N SER A 128 -17.33 7.48 -10.42
CA SER A 128 -16.90 6.80 -11.65
C SER A 128 -15.73 5.83 -11.45
N VAL A 129 -15.21 5.71 -10.22
CA VAL A 129 -14.01 4.92 -9.92
C VAL A 129 -14.11 3.45 -10.35
N GLU A 130 -15.29 2.82 -10.22
CA GLU A 130 -15.49 1.43 -10.65
C GLU A 130 -15.43 1.29 -12.18
N GLU A 131 -16.06 2.19 -12.92
CA GLU A 131 -16.03 2.15 -14.39
C GLU A 131 -14.61 2.34 -14.92
N ARG A 132 -13.83 3.24 -14.31
CA ARG A 132 -12.48 3.58 -14.76
C ARG A 132 -11.43 2.58 -14.28
N LEU A 133 -11.46 2.22 -13.00
CA LEU A 133 -10.41 1.41 -12.38
C LEU A 133 -10.76 -0.08 -12.29
N GLY A 134 -12.02 -0.46 -12.48
CA GLY A 134 -12.47 -1.85 -12.33
C GLY A 134 -12.13 -2.40 -10.95
N VAL A 135 -12.59 -1.71 -9.88
CA VAL A 135 -12.24 -2.01 -8.50
C VAL A 135 -12.59 -3.45 -8.13
N ASN A 136 -13.77 -3.94 -8.54
CA ASN A 136 -14.13 -5.34 -8.31
C ASN A 136 -13.13 -6.29 -8.99
N ALA A 137 -12.77 -6.03 -10.25
CA ALA A 137 -11.83 -6.87 -10.98
C ALA A 137 -10.42 -6.87 -10.36
N LEU A 138 -9.96 -5.72 -9.87
CA LEU A 138 -8.71 -5.61 -9.12
C LEU A 138 -8.75 -6.44 -7.84
N PHE A 139 -9.83 -6.32 -7.05
CA PHE A 139 -10.01 -7.10 -5.83
C PHE A 139 -9.95 -8.60 -6.10
N GLU A 140 -10.75 -9.08 -7.05
CA GLU A 140 -10.80 -10.49 -7.40
C GLU A 140 -9.46 -11.02 -7.89
N ARG A 141 -8.77 -10.24 -8.72
CA ARG A 141 -7.43 -10.56 -9.21
C ARG A 141 -6.47 -10.73 -8.05
N PHE A 142 -6.37 -9.76 -7.14
CA PHE A 142 -5.36 -9.79 -6.08
C PHE A 142 -5.66 -10.80 -4.97
N VAL A 143 -6.93 -11.14 -4.72
CA VAL A 143 -7.29 -12.32 -3.91
C VAL A 143 -6.73 -13.58 -4.56
N LEU A 144 -6.96 -13.76 -5.86
CA LEU A 144 -6.50 -14.93 -6.60
C LEU A 144 -4.97 -15.02 -6.66
N GLU A 145 -4.28 -13.90 -6.90
CA GLU A 145 -2.82 -13.85 -6.93
C GLU A 145 -2.21 -14.21 -5.58
N TYR A 146 -2.78 -13.73 -4.48
CA TYR A 146 -2.31 -14.09 -3.14
C TYR A 146 -2.42 -15.60 -2.89
N VAL A 147 -3.57 -16.19 -3.26
CA VAL A 147 -3.83 -17.63 -3.07
C VAL A 147 -2.92 -18.48 -3.96
N ARG A 148 -2.78 -18.13 -5.24
CA ARG A 148 -2.00 -18.92 -6.20
C ARG A 148 -0.50 -18.83 -5.99
N GLN A 149 0.00 -17.66 -5.57
CA GLN A 149 1.43 -17.40 -5.46
C GLN A 149 1.95 -17.42 -4.01
N GLN A 150 1.24 -18.09 -3.11
CA GLN A 150 1.53 -18.07 -1.68
C GLN A 150 2.97 -18.51 -1.34
N THR A 151 3.60 -19.37 -2.14
CA THR A 151 5.01 -19.79 -1.92
C THR A 151 6.03 -18.94 -2.67
N ASN A 152 5.62 -18.27 -3.75
CA ASN A 152 6.53 -17.59 -4.68
C ASN A 152 6.70 -16.10 -4.36
N LEU A 153 5.71 -15.48 -3.73
CA LEU A 153 5.77 -14.06 -3.39
C LEU A 153 6.67 -13.81 -2.17
N ARG A 154 7.54 -12.81 -2.29
CA ARG A 154 8.31 -12.29 -1.15
C ARG A 154 7.36 -11.70 -0.10
N PRO A 155 7.71 -11.77 1.21
CA PRO A 155 6.86 -11.27 2.30
C PRO A 155 6.39 -9.83 2.12
N ALA A 156 7.27 -8.95 1.63
CA ALA A 156 6.95 -7.55 1.35
C ALA A 156 5.80 -7.39 0.33
N VAL A 157 5.79 -8.20 -0.73
CA VAL A 157 4.76 -8.15 -1.77
C VAL A 157 3.45 -8.73 -1.26
N LYS A 158 3.50 -9.82 -0.48
CA LYS A 158 2.32 -10.38 0.19
C LYS A 158 1.67 -9.36 1.14
N GLY A 159 2.48 -8.67 1.93
CA GLY A 159 2.01 -7.59 2.81
C GLY A 159 1.32 -6.47 2.02
N ALA A 160 1.93 -6.03 0.91
CA ALA A 160 1.35 -5.02 0.03
C ALA A 160 0.02 -5.48 -0.61
N ILE A 161 -0.11 -6.75 -1.00
CA ILE A 161 -1.39 -7.29 -1.50
C ILE A 161 -2.47 -7.26 -0.41
N LEU A 162 -2.17 -7.74 0.81
CA LEU A 162 -3.16 -7.71 1.90
C LEU A 162 -3.58 -6.29 2.27
N CYS A 163 -2.63 -5.35 2.25
CA CYS A 163 -2.88 -3.93 2.44
C CYS A 163 -3.79 -3.35 1.34
N LEU A 164 -3.52 -3.66 0.07
CA LEU A 164 -4.36 -3.27 -1.06
C LEU A 164 -5.78 -3.84 -0.96
N LEU A 165 -5.92 -5.13 -0.65
CA LEU A 165 -7.22 -5.78 -0.48
C LEU A 165 -8.04 -5.13 0.64
N GLY A 166 -7.41 -4.86 1.78
CA GLY A 166 -8.05 -4.14 2.88
C GLY A 166 -8.46 -2.72 2.51
N THR A 167 -7.62 -2.01 1.75
CA THR A 167 -7.92 -0.67 1.23
C THR A 167 -9.11 -0.68 0.28
N ILE A 168 -9.15 -1.63 -0.66
CA ILE A 168 -10.27 -1.77 -1.59
C ILE A 168 -11.58 -2.00 -0.82
N VAL A 169 -11.58 -2.93 0.14
CA VAL A 169 -12.80 -3.21 0.91
C VAL A 169 -13.16 -2.06 1.84
N GLY A 170 -12.17 -1.41 2.46
CA GLY A 170 -12.39 -0.31 3.40
C GLY A 170 -12.94 0.97 2.74
N ILE A 171 -12.58 1.22 1.48
CA ILE A 171 -12.93 2.46 0.77
C ILE A 171 -14.04 2.24 -0.27
N HIS A 172 -13.97 1.13 -0.99
CA HIS A 172 -14.77 0.88 -2.20
C HIS A 172 -15.67 -0.35 -2.04
N PHE A 173 -16.14 -0.59 -0.80
CA PHE A 173 -16.96 -1.75 -0.44
C PHE A 173 -18.13 -1.98 -1.40
N GLN A 174 -18.84 -0.90 -1.78
CA GLN A 174 -20.03 -0.93 -2.64
C GLN A 174 -19.78 -1.52 -4.04
N HIS A 175 -18.52 -1.59 -4.47
CA HIS A 175 -18.15 -2.12 -5.78
C HIS A 175 -17.85 -3.63 -5.73
N ILE A 176 -17.67 -4.21 -4.54
CA ILE A 176 -17.31 -5.63 -4.40
C ILE A 176 -18.55 -6.50 -4.50
N LYS A 177 -18.55 -7.41 -5.49
CA LYS A 177 -19.71 -8.25 -5.82
C LYS A 177 -19.73 -9.57 -5.06
N ASP A 178 -18.55 -10.13 -4.76
CA ASP A 178 -18.42 -11.45 -4.13
C ASP A 178 -18.00 -11.32 -2.66
N GLU A 179 -18.99 -11.32 -1.78
CA GLU A 179 -18.82 -11.31 -0.33
C GLU A 179 -17.96 -12.47 0.21
N LYS A 180 -17.94 -13.62 -0.48
CA LYS A 180 -17.11 -14.76 -0.04
C LYS A 180 -15.63 -14.44 -0.16
N LYS A 181 -15.24 -13.63 -1.14
CA LYS A 181 -13.85 -13.17 -1.30
C LYS A 181 -13.45 -12.16 -0.22
N ILE A 182 -14.39 -11.38 0.32
CA ILE A 182 -14.16 -10.54 1.50
C ILE A 182 -13.85 -11.42 2.71
N VAL A 183 -14.69 -12.43 2.98
CA VAL A 183 -14.43 -13.40 4.07
C VAL A 183 -13.09 -14.11 3.87
N GLN A 184 -12.75 -14.46 2.63
CA GLN A 184 -11.45 -15.07 2.31
C GLN A 184 -10.29 -14.12 2.63
N PHE A 185 -10.38 -12.84 2.25
CA PHE A 185 -9.39 -11.83 2.62
C PHE A 185 -9.22 -11.74 4.14
N VAL A 186 -10.31 -11.61 4.91
CA VAL A 186 -10.25 -11.51 6.37
C VAL A 186 -9.57 -12.74 6.98
N LYS A 187 -9.90 -13.94 6.50
CA LYS A 187 -9.24 -15.19 6.94
C LYS A 187 -7.75 -15.19 6.62
N MET A 188 -7.36 -14.79 5.41
CA MET A 188 -5.94 -14.72 5.01
C MET A 188 -5.15 -13.72 5.86
N ALA A 189 -5.69 -12.52 6.07
CA ALA A 189 -5.03 -11.48 6.85
C ALA A 189 -4.91 -11.89 8.33
N MET A 190 -5.99 -12.40 8.94
CA MET A 190 -5.95 -12.87 10.32
C MET A 190 -5.02 -14.08 10.50
N GLN A 191 -4.98 -15.01 9.53
CA GLN A 191 -4.04 -16.13 9.57
C GLN A 191 -2.59 -15.63 9.59
N VAL A 192 -2.25 -14.66 8.74
CA VAL A 192 -0.92 -14.04 8.74
C VAL A 192 -0.62 -13.36 10.07
N VAL A 193 -1.52 -12.50 10.55
CA VAL A 193 -1.32 -11.76 11.80
C VAL A 193 -1.09 -12.72 12.97
N TYR A 194 -1.93 -13.75 13.11
CA TYR A 194 -1.80 -14.71 14.19
C TYR A 194 -0.51 -15.54 14.09
N PHE A 195 -0.20 -16.04 12.89
CA PHE A 195 0.98 -16.88 12.67
C PHE A 195 2.28 -16.12 12.94
N GLU A 196 2.42 -14.91 12.40
CA GLU A 196 3.63 -14.10 12.55
C GLU A 196 3.86 -13.61 13.98
N VAL A 197 2.80 -13.48 14.78
CA VAL A 197 2.87 -13.04 16.18
C VAL A 197 3.10 -14.21 17.15
N PHE A 198 2.42 -15.34 16.96
CA PHE A 198 2.38 -16.40 17.99
C PHE A 198 2.91 -17.76 17.55
N GLU A 199 2.90 -18.10 16.26
CA GLU A 199 3.17 -19.47 15.80
C GLU A 199 4.51 -19.63 15.08
N THR A 200 5.04 -18.55 14.49
CA THR A 200 6.30 -18.62 13.75
C THR A 200 7.46 -18.94 14.69
N LYS A 201 8.19 -20.01 14.36
CA LYS A 201 9.47 -20.36 15.01
C LYS A 201 10.67 -19.68 14.34
N LYS A 202 10.42 -18.98 13.22
CA LYS A 202 11.43 -18.24 12.47
C LYS A 202 11.38 -16.78 12.87
N LYS A 203 12.33 -15.98 12.35
CA LYS A 203 12.27 -14.53 12.45
C LYS A 203 10.97 -14.03 11.82
N THR A 204 10.21 -13.23 12.57
CA THR A 204 8.96 -12.60 12.10
C THR A 204 9.19 -11.76 10.84
N GLU A 205 8.31 -11.94 9.86
CA GLU A 205 8.32 -11.21 8.60
C GLU A 205 7.58 -9.87 8.77
N LEU A 206 8.27 -8.87 9.33
CA LEU A 206 7.68 -7.60 9.75
C LEU A 206 6.90 -6.86 8.65
N MET A 207 7.35 -6.90 7.38
CA MET A 207 6.64 -6.25 6.28
C MET A 207 5.32 -6.95 5.92
N LEU A 208 5.29 -8.28 6.05
CA LEU A 208 4.09 -9.06 5.83
C LEU A 208 3.07 -8.79 6.95
N LEU A 209 3.54 -8.82 8.20
CA LEU A 209 2.72 -8.52 9.37
C LEU A 209 2.14 -7.10 9.32
N ALA A 210 2.97 -6.08 9.05
CA ALA A 210 2.52 -4.70 8.95
C ALA A 210 1.47 -4.51 7.84
N GLY A 211 1.68 -5.09 6.65
CA GLY A 211 0.71 -5.02 5.56
C GLY A 211 -0.63 -5.71 5.89
N ALA A 212 -0.58 -6.86 6.58
CA ALA A 212 -1.78 -7.56 7.04
C ALA A 212 -2.55 -6.76 8.10
N LEU A 213 -1.85 -6.17 9.07
CA LEU A 213 -2.44 -5.30 10.10
C LEU A 213 -3.08 -4.06 9.47
N LYS A 214 -2.38 -3.38 8.56
CA LYS A 214 -2.91 -2.23 7.84
C LYS A 214 -4.15 -2.58 7.01
N GLY A 215 -4.11 -3.71 6.29
CA GLY A 215 -5.28 -4.20 5.55
C GLY A 215 -6.49 -4.49 6.46
N MET A 216 -6.26 -5.14 7.62
CA MET A 216 -7.31 -5.37 8.62
C MET A 216 -7.86 -4.06 9.20
N ASN A 217 -6.99 -3.08 9.46
CA ASN A 217 -7.37 -1.75 9.95
C ASN A 217 -8.31 -1.05 8.97
N GLU A 218 -7.96 -0.99 7.68
CA GLU A 218 -8.82 -0.38 6.65
C GLU A 218 -10.16 -1.10 6.51
N PHE A 219 -10.16 -2.43 6.51
CA PHE A 219 -11.38 -3.22 6.44
C PHE A 219 -12.32 -2.96 7.63
N LEU A 220 -11.80 -2.93 8.85
CA LEU A 220 -12.63 -2.81 10.06
C LEU A 220 -13.17 -1.39 10.30
N LYS A 221 -12.67 -0.38 9.60
CA LYS A 221 -13.23 0.98 9.63
C LYS A 221 -14.59 1.08 8.92
N VAL A 222 -14.86 0.20 7.96
CA VAL A 222 -16.11 0.24 7.17
C VAL A 222 -17.26 -0.34 7.99
N LYS A 223 -18.45 0.27 7.93
CA LYS A 223 -19.61 -0.12 8.76
C LYS A 223 -20.08 -1.55 8.47
N GLU A 224 -19.97 -1.95 7.23
CA GLU A 224 -20.35 -3.25 6.70
C GLU A 224 -19.46 -4.39 7.22
N SER A 225 -18.27 -4.08 7.76
CA SER A 225 -17.34 -5.07 8.32
C SER A 225 -17.99 -5.95 9.38
N SER A 226 -18.90 -5.40 10.18
CA SER A 226 -19.67 -6.10 11.22
C SER A 226 -20.29 -7.42 10.73
N ARG A 227 -20.81 -7.45 9.49
CA ARG A 227 -21.44 -8.63 8.89
C ARG A 227 -20.46 -9.79 8.64
N PHE A 228 -19.19 -9.47 8.44
CA PHE A 228 -18.16 -10.46 8.11
C PHE A 228 -17.33 -10.89 9.32
N ILE A 229 -17.32 -10.08 10.39
CA ILE A 229 -16.60 -10.41 11.63
C ILE A 229 -17.09 -11.74 12.20
N GLU A 230 -18.40 -11.95 12.24
CA GLU A 230 -19.01 -13.19 12.75
C GLU A 230 -18.71 -14.41 11.88
N SER A 231 -18.36 -14.20 10.60
CA SER A 231 -18.00 -15.27 9.66
C SER A 231 -16.59 -15.85 9.90
N VAL A 232 -15.83 -15.28 10.84
CA VAL A 232 -14.47 -15.71 11.18
C VAL A 232 -14.36 -15.98 12.68
N ASN A 233 -14.21 -17.25 13.03
CA ASN A 233 -14.18 -17.72 14.42
C ASN A 233 -13.11 -16.99 15.26
N ASP A 234 -13.57 -16.40 16.36
CA ASP A 234 -12.77 -15.67 17.35
C ASP A 234 -11.97 -14.49 16.76
N LEU A 235 -12.41 -13.92 15.63
CA LEU A 235 -11.65 -12.87 14.93
C LEU A 235 -11.26 -11.73 15.87
N VAL A 236 -12.24 -11.14 16.57
CA VAL A 236 -12.02 -9.98 17.45
C VAL A 236 -11.08 -10.33 18.60
N LYS A 237 -11.28 -11.49 19.23
CA LYS A 237 -10.43 -11.96 20.33
C LYS A 237 -8.99 -12.19 19.87
N LYS A 238 -8.79 -12.87 18.74
CA LYS A 238 -7.45 -13.13 18.18
C LYS A 238 -6.78 -11.84 17.78
N LEU A 239 -7.49 -10.94 17.12
CA LEU A 239 -6.97 -9.65 16.70
C LEU A 239 -6.56 -8.81 17.92
N TYR A 240 -7.39 -8.76 18.97
CA TYR A 240 -7.06 -8.08 20.22
C TYR A 240 -5.74 -8.57 20.82
N LEU A 241 -5.56 -9.89 20.93
CA LEU A 241 -4.32 -10.48 21.44
C LEU A 241 -3.11 -10.14 20.57
N CYS A 242 -3.26 -10.20 19.24
CA CYS A 242 -2.18 -9.88 18.31
C CYS A 242 -1.78 -8.40 18.40
N VAL A 243 -2.76 -7.50 18.42
CA VAL A 243 -2.57 -6.05 18.52
C VAL A 243 -1.87 -5.71 19.83
N LYS A 244 -2.35 -6.25 20.95
CA LYS A 244 -1.69 -6.10 22.26
C LYS A 244 -0.23 -6.57 22.24
N ALA A 245 0.05 -7.71 21.61
CA ALA A 245 1.41 -8.25 21.53
C ALA A 245 2.35 -7.42 20.64
N THR A 246 1.82 -6.59 19.74
CA THR A 246 2.58 -5.86 18.72
C THR A 246 2.62 -4.35 18.95
N MET A 247 1.82 -3.81 19.87
CA MET A 247 1.87 -2.40 20.28
C MET A 247 3.16 -2.02 21.02
N LYS A 248 3.91 -2.99 21.55
CA LYS A 248 5.24 -2.74 22.10
C LYS A 248 6.30 -2.91 21.01
N PRO A 249 7.07 -1.86 20.68
CA PRO A 249 8.20 -2.02 19.79
C PRO A 249 9.31 -2.84 20.47
N PRO A 250 9.90 -3.85 19.81
CA PRO A 250 11.11 -4.50 20.29
C PRO A 250 12.26 -3.50 20.47
N GLU A 251 13.03 -3.65 21.55
CA GLU A 251 14.05 -2.70 22.04
C GLU A 251 15.17 -2.34 21.03
N ASN A 252 15.26 -3.03 19.88
CA ASN A 252 16.34 -2.87 18.89
C ASN A 252 15.85 -2.74 17.43
N LEU A 253 14.59 -2.37 17.18
CA LEU A 253 14.10 -2.23 15.81
C LEU A 253 14.41 -0.86 15.20
N LYS A 254 14.83 -0.87 13.93
CA LYS A 254 14.93 0.33 13.08
C LYS A 254 13.62 0.68 12.36
N ARG A 255 12.64 -0.22 12.37
CA ARG A 255 11.37 -0.08 11.65
C ARG A 255 10.22 -0.38 12.60
N TYR A 256 9.35 0.61 12.72
CA TYR A 256 8.28 0.64 13.71
C TYR A 256 6.89 0.43 13.09
N ASP A 257 6.83 0.08 11.80
CA ASP A 257 5.58 -0.07 11.06
C ASP A 257 4.59 -1.00 11.76
N VAL A 258 5.02 -2.17 12.24
CA VAL A 258 4.14 -3.12 12.96
C VAL A 258 3.50 -2.46 14.19
N CYS A 259 4.30 -1.76 15.00
CA CYS A 259 3.82 -1.08 16.19
C CYS A 259 2.86 0.06 15.83
N ARG A 260 3.22 0.89 14.84
CA ARG A 260 2.38 1.98 14.33
C ARG A 260 1.04 1.47 13.81
N GLU A 261 1.04 0.43 12.97
CA GLU A 261 -0.20 -0.14 12.41
C GLU A 261 -1.06 -0.77 13.51
N SER A 262 -0.46 -1.42 14.51
CA SER A 262 -1.19 -1.98 15.66
C SER A 262 -1.82 -0.90 16.55
N LEU A 263 -1.09 0.18 16.83
CA LEU A 263 -1.65 1.33 17.58
C LEU A 263 -2.77 2.00 16.79
N SER A 264 -2.57 2.23 15.50
CA SER A 264 -3.60 2.79 14.61
C SER A 264 -4.85 1.94 14.61
N LEU A 265 -4.70 0.62 14.42
CA LEU A 265 -5.80 -0.32 14.48
C LEU A 265 -6.48 -0.27 15.85
N PHE A 266 -5.72 -0.35 16.95
CA PHE A 266 -6.28 -0.26 18.30
C PHE A 266 -7.15 0.98 18.50
N MET A 267 -6.70 2.15 18.03
CA MET A 267 -7.45 3.40 18.13
C MET A 267 -8.73 3.39 17.28
N ASN A 268 -8.66 2.89 16.04
CA ASN A 268 -9.78 2.97 15.10
C ASN A 268 -10.92 2.01 15.42
N ILE A 269 -10.64 0.88 16.08
CA ILE A 269 -11.62 -0.18 16.34
C ILE A 269 -11.76 -0.54 17.82
N VAL A 270 -11.41 0.40 18.71
CA VAL A 270 -11.43 0.20 20.17
C VAL A 270 -12.79 -0.29 20.69
N ASN A 271 -13.87 0.12 20.02
CA ASN A 271 -15.24 -0.32 20.29
C ASN A 271 -15.44 -1.83 20.09
N LEU A 272 -14.74 -2.45 19.14
CA LEU A 272 -14.76 -3.90 18.97
C LEU A 272 -14.04 -4.63 20.11
N PHE A 273 -13.14 -3.94 20.83
CA PHE A 273 -12.34 -4.55 21.90
C PHE A 273 -12.90 -4.33 23.30
N GLU A 274 -14.05 -3.68 23.46
CA GLU A 274 -14.60 -3.27 24.76
C GLU A 274 -14.60 -4.39 25.81
N GLU A 275 -15.14 -5.56 25.47
CA GLU A 275 -15.23 -6.70 26.40
C GLU A 275 -13.85 -7.17 26.90
N PHE A 276 -12.83 -7.12 26.04
CA PHE A 276 -11.47 -7.52 26.38
C PHE A 276 -10.74 -6.42 27.16
N LEU A 277 -10.95 -5.16 26.77
CA LEU A 277 -10.36 -3.99 27.41
C LEU A 277 -10.80 -3.84 28.85
N VAL A 278 -12.08 -4.02 29.15
CA VAL A 278 -12.58 -3.93 30.53
C VAL A 278 -11.91 -4.97 31.44
N LYS A 279 -11.60 -6.16 30.91
CA LYS A 279 -10.95 -7.25 31.65
C LYS A 279 -9.43 -7.02 31.81
N ASP A 280 -8.80 -6.33 30.87
CA ASP A 280 -7.34 -6.22 30.75
C ASP A 280 -6.82 -4.78 30.84
N TYR A 281 -7.66 -3.84 31.31
CA TYR A 281 -7.40 -2.40 31.25
C TYR A 281 -6.06 -1.98 31.87
N ARG A 282 -5.63 -2.63 32.96
CA ARG A 282 -4.36 -2.31 33.63
C ARG A 282 -3.16 -2.62 32.75
N ASN A 283 -3.16 -3.78 32.09
CA ASN A 283 -2.07 -4.17 31.20
C ASN A 283 -2.07 -3.31 29.95
N CYS A 284 -3.25 -3.03 29.38
CA CYS A 284 -3.37 -2.10 28.25
C CYS A 284 -2.88 -0.71 28.60
N TYR A 285 -3.26 -0.17 29.76
CA TYR A 285 -2.80 1.15 30.21
C TYR A 285 -1.28 1.19 30.38
N GLY A 286 -0.69 0.19 31.05
CA GLY A 286 0.76 0.12 31.25
C GLY A 286 1.52 0.03 29.91
N LEU A 287 1.01 -0.76 28.98
CA LEU A 287 1.56 -0.89 27.63
C LEU A 287 1.51 0.43 26.86
N LEU A 288 0.35 1.10 26.85
CA LEU A 288 0.19 2.39 26.17
C LEU A 288 1.07 3.47 26.79
N LEU A 289 1.20 3.51 28.12
CA LEU A 289 2.06 4.44 28.83
C LEU A 289 3.55 4.21 28.51
N GLU A 290 3.99 2.96 28.45
CA GLU A 290 5.36 2.62 28.05
C GLU A 290 5.62 3.03 26.59
N THR A 291 4.69 2.70 25.68
CA THR A 291 4.81 3.04 24.27
C THR A 291 4.79 4.55 24.03
N SER A 292 3.98 5.33 24.76
CA SER A 292 3.95 6.81 24.66
C SER A 292 5.21 7.49 25.17
N GLN A 293 6.06 6.79 25.92
CA GLN A 293 7.36 7.29 26.38
C GLN A 293 8.50 6.92 25.42
N HIS A 294 8.17 6.29 24.28
CA HIS A 294 9.17 5.89 23.31
C HIS A 294 9.70 7.11 22.54
N ASN A 295 11.02 7.21 22.38
CA ASN A 295 11.70 8.36 21.73
C ASN A 295 11.49 8.45 20.19
N ASN A 296 10.54 7.70 19.61
CA ASN A 296 10.33 7.68 18.17
C ASN A 296 9.05 8.45 17.84
N LYS A 297 9.18 9.50 17.02
CA LYS A 297 8.09 10.41 16.64
C LYS A 297 6.92 9.75 15.91
N ASP A 298 7.13 8.60 15.28
CA ASP A 298 6.05 7.88 14.59
C ASP A 298 5.25 6.98 15.55
N ILE A 299 5.72 6.81 16.80
CA ILE A 299 5.10 5.99 17.85
C ILE A 299 4.53 6.85 18.98
N GLU A 300 5.24 7.92 19.38
CA GLU A 300 4.78 8.91 20.38
C GLU A 300 3.43 9.54 20.00
#